data_AF-A0A3B9VZ53-F1
#
_entry.id   AF-A0A3B9VZ53-F1
#
_cell.length_a   1.000
_cell.length_b   1.000
_cell.length_c   1.000
_cell.angle_alpha   90.00
_cell.angle_beta   90.00
_cell.angle_gamma   90.00
#
_symmetry.space_group_name_H-M   'P 1'
#
loop_
_entity.id
_entity.type
_entity.pdbx_description
1 polymer ?
#
loop_
_entity_poly.entity_id
_entity_poly.type
_entity_poly.pdbx_seq_one_letter_code
_entity_poly.pdbx_strand_id
1 'polypeptide(L)'
;MSQQQAVAKPRRDVEALLLLVALGIGIGASAMVSLDRNEALGSGFWFQAGTLTILAAGFHVVLRLRASYADPVILPIVVALNGLGIAMIQSLDAATGTDAGANQLKWTAVSVLIAAAVLWFLKDHRVLRRYTFISLAVSAVLLILPLVPGVSAGDINGASVWIRLGPLQFQPGEIVKITLGIFFAGYLSTHRDLILLAGRKVGPLQFPRVKDMGPMVTAWAASVGVLVFQHDLGMSILFFGLFMVMIYVATSRVTWVLLGLVLMAAGGYAAARIFPHVGLRFDSWLNAFDPAVY
;
A
#
# COMPACT_ATOMS: atom_id res chain seq x y z
N MET A 1 44.05 -9.65 -4.30
CA MET A 1 43.00 -9.49 -5.33
C MET A 1 42.16 -8.29 -4.95
N SER A 2 42.41 -7.14 -5.56
CA SER A 2 41.61 -5.94 -5.38
C SER A 2 40.25 -6.19 -6.03
N GLN A 3 39.18 -6.24 -5.23
CA GLN A 3 37.83 -6.09 -5.76
C GLN A 3 37.77 -4.69 -6.36
N GLN A 4 37.92 -4.57 -7.67
CA GLN A 4 37.53 -3.35 -8.38
C GLN A 4 36.05 -3.15 -8.07
N GLN A 5 35.76 -2.17 -7.20
CA GLN A 5 34.40 -1.69 -7.01
C GLN A 5 33.91 -1.20 -8.36
N ALA A 6 33.11 -2.00 -9.05
CA ALA A 6 32.47 -1.60 -10.28
C ALA A 6 31.69 -0.31 -9.99
N VAL A 7 32.08 0.79 -10.64
CA VAL A 7 31.37 2.07 -10.51
C VAL A 7 29.92 1.81 -10.89
N ALA A 8 29.00 2.02 -9.95
CA ALA A 8 27.58 1.83 -10.19
C ALA A 8 27.19 2.69 -11.41
N LYS A 9 26.69 2.06 -12.48
CA LYS A 9 26.23 2.78 -13.67
C LYS A 9 24.72 2.96 -13.61
N PRO A 10 24.19 4.15 -13.96
CA PRO A 10 22.74 4.33 -14.06
C PRO A 10 22.18 3.42 -15.14
N ARG A 11 21.17 2.60 -14.79
CA ARG A 11 20.55 1.61 -15.71
C ARG A 11 19.26 2.13 -16.34
N ARG A 12 19.19 3.45 -16.59
CA ARG A 12 17.98 4.12 -17.08
C ARG A 12 17.60 3.67 -18.50
N ASP A 13 18.56 3.27 -19.33
CA ASP A 13 18.25 2.77 -20.68
C ASP A 13 17.62 1.38 -20.64
N VAL A 14 17.98 0.56 -19.64
CA VAL A 14 17.30 -0.72 -19.36
C VAL A 14 15.87 -0.45 -18.89
N GLU A 15 15.67 0.52 -18.00
CA GLU A 15 14.33 0.94 -17.59
C GLU A 15 13.50 1.39 -18.80
N ALA A 16 14.04 2.21 -19.70
CA ALA A 16 13.34 2.67 -20.88
C ALA A 16 12.91 1.50 -21.79
N LEU A 17 13.79 0.52 -22.01
CA LEU A 17 13.45 -0.69 -22.78
C LEU A 17 12.33 -1.50 -22.11
N LEU A 18 12.44 -1.74 -20.80
CA LEU A 18 11.43 -2.46 -20.04
C LEU A 18 10.10 -1.68 -19.99
N LEU A 19 10.16 -0.35 -19.99
CA LEU A 19 8.99 0.51 -20.00
C LEU A 19 8.21 0.39 -21.32
N LEU A 20 8.91 0.25 -22.45
CA LEU A 20 8.27 -0.04 -23.74
C LEU A 20 7.52 -1.38 -23.70
N VAL A 21 8.11 -2.41 -23.09
CA VAL A 21 7.45 -3.71 -22.91
C VAL A 21 6.22 -3.56 -22.01
N ALA A 22 6.36 -2.88 -20.87
CA ALA A 22 5.26 -2.63 -19.93
C ALA A 22 4.08 -1.87 -20.57
N LEU A 23 4.39 -0.83 -21.35
CA LEU A 23 3.38 -0.08 -22.12
C LEU A 23 2.73 -0.97 -23.18
N GLY A 24 3.51 -1.80 -23.88
CA GLY A 24 2.98 -2.77 -24.83
C GLY A 24 1.98 -3.75 -24.20
N ILE A 25 2.26 -4.22 -22.98
CA ILE A 25 1.34 -5.09 -22.22
C ILE A 25 0.05 -4.35 -21.88
N GLY A 26 0.13 -3.15 -21.29
CA GLY A 26 -1.07 -2.39 -20.88
C GLY A 26 -1.93 -1.90 -22.05
N ILE A 27 -1.30 -1.35 -23.08
CA ILE A 27 -1.97 -0.88 -24.30
C ILE A 27 -2.53 -2.08 -25.08
N GLY A 28 -1.76 -3.17 -25.19
CA GLY A 28 -2.21 -4.41 -25.82
C GLY A 28 -3.42 -5.02 -25.12
N ALA A 29 -3.42 -5.06 -23.78
CA ALA A 29 -4.57 -5.51 -23.01
C ALA A 29 -5.81 -4.66 -23.26
N SER A 30 -5.65 -3.34 -23.28
CA SER A 30 -6.76 -2.42 -23.59
C SER A 30 -7.28 -2.61 -25.03
N ALA A 31 -6.38 -2.88 -25.98
CA ALA A 31 -6.74 -3.15 -27.36
C ALA A 31 -7.53 -4.47 -27.48
N MET A 32 -7.11 -5.53 -26.76
CA MET A 32 -7.85 -6.79 -26.71
C MET A 32 -9.28 -6.59 -26.21
N VAL A 33 -9.49 -5.76 -25.17
CA VAL A 33 -10.83 -5.48 -24.65
C VAL A 33 -11.71 -4.78 -25.70
N SER A 34 -11.18 -3.86 -26.50
CA SER A 34 -11.94 -3.25 -27.62
C SER A 34 -12.19 -4.25 -28.76
N LEU A 35 -11.20 -5.06 -29.12
CA LEU A 35 -11.32 -6.03 -30.20
C LEU A 35 -12.29 -7.16 -29.87
N ASP A 36 -12.32 -7.65 -28.63
CA ASP A 36 -13.27 -8.66 -28.14
C ASP A 36 -14.72 -8.18 -28.29
N ARG A 37 -14.94 -6.87 -28.21
CA ARG A 37 -16.24 -6.22 -28.38
C ARG A 37 -16.58 -5.88 -29.84
N ASN A 38 -15.75 -6.28 -30.81
CA ASN A 38 -15.82 -5.86 -32.21
C ASN A 38 -15.84 -4.32 -32.39
N GLU A 39 -15.24 -3.58 -31.45
CA GLU A 39 -15.12 -2.13 -31.52
C GLU A 39 -13.81 -1.75 -32.23
N ALA A 40 -13.87 -0.73 -33.08
CA ALA A 40 -12.67 -0.13 -33.63
C ALA A 40 -11.86 0.56 -32.51
N LEU A 41 -10.53 0.63 -32.69
CA LEU A 41 -9.64 1.39 -31.82
C LEU A 41 -9.87 2.90 -31.99
N GLY A 42 -10.90 3.39 -31.30
CA GLY A 42 -11.38 4.77 -31.39
C GLY A 42 -10.58 5.77 -30.56
N SER A 43 -11.09 6.99 -30.48
CA SER A 43 -10.45 8.10 -29.77
C SER A 43 -10.19 7.81 -28.28
N GLY A 44 -11.11 7.14 -27.59
CA GLY A 44 -10.95 6.77 -26.18
C GLY A 44 -9.75 5.86 -25.94
N PHE A 45 -9.56 4.85 -26.78
CA PHE A 45 -8.40 3.96 -26.72
C PHE A 45 -7.09 4.74 -26.91
N TRP A 46 -6.99 5.57 -27.95
CA TRP A 46 -5.78 6.35 -28.23
C TRP A 46 -5.50 7.41 -27.16
N PHE A 47 -6.55 8.02 -26.58
CA PHE A 47 -6.42 8.95 -25.47
C PHE A 47 -5.83 8.28 -24.23
N GLN A 48 -6.31 7.09 -23.88
CA GLN A 48 -5.76 6.29 -22.80
C GLN A 48 -4.32 5.86 -23.05
N ALA A 49 -4.05 5.27 -24.21
CA ALA A 49 -2.72 4.82 -24.60
C ALA A 49 -1.71 5.97 -24.59
N GLY A 50 -2.10 7.12 -25.14
CA GLY A 50 -1.31 8.35 -25.14
C GLY A 50 -1.05 8.86 -23.72
N THR A 51 -2.09 8.92 -22.88
CA THR A 51 -1.97 9.40 -21.49
C THR A 51 -1.05 8.50 -20.67
N LEU A 52 -1.23 7.17 -20.73
CA LEU A 52 -0.37 6.22 -20.03
C LEU A 52 1.09 6.34 -20.49
N THR A 53 1.32 6.48 -21.80
CA THR A 53 2.65 6.66 -22.38
C THR A 53 3.31 7.95 -21.91
N ILE A 54 2.58 9.07 -21.95
CA ILE A 54 3.08 10.39 -21.52
C ILE A 54 3.43 10.38 -20.03
N LEU A 55 2.56 9.80 -19.19
CA LEU A 55 2.79 9.70 -17.74
C LEU A 55 4.01 8.82 -17.43
N ALA A 56 4.11 7.66 -18.07
CA ALA A 56 5.24 6.74 -17.91
C ALA A 56 6.57 7.37 -18.35
N ALA A 57 6.59 7.99 -19.53
CA ALA A 57 7.77 8.70 -20.05
C ALA A 57 8.15 9.90 -19.19
N GLY A 58 7.17 10.69 -18.75
CA GLY A 58 7.39 11.83 -17.86
C GLY A 58 8.00 11.40 -16.52
N PHE A 59 7.47 10.34 -15.91
CA PHE A 59 8.02 9.82 -14.66
C PHE A 59 9.42 9.19 -14.85
N HIS A 60 9.66 8.52 -15.97
CA HIS A 60 10.99 8.04 -16.35
C HIS A 60 12.01 9.20 -16.43
N VAL A 61 11.63 10.34 -17.01
CA VAL A 61 12.48 11.54 -17.04
C VAL A 61 12.74 12.06 -15.62
N VAL A 62 11.72 12.12 -14.76
CA VAL A 62 11.88 12.51 -13.35
C VAL A 62 12.91 11.61 -12.64
N LEU A 63 12.82 10.29 -12.81
CA LEU A 63 13.79 9.34 -12.27
C LEU A 63 15.19 9.57 -12.85
N ARG A 64 15.31 9.81 -14.16
CA ARG A 64 16.60 10.08 -14.81
C ARG A 64 17.29 11.32 -14.22
N LEU A 65 16.51 12.34 -13.85
CA LEU A 65 17.02 13.59 -13.28
C LEU A 65 17.27 13.54 -11.76
N ARG A 66 16.40 12.87 -11.00
CA ARG A 66 16.44 12.91 -9.52
C ARG A 66 16.93 11.63 -8.86
N ALA A 67 16.83 10.50 -9.53
CA ALA A 67 17.11 9.18 -8.99
C ALA A 67 17.76 8.27 -10.03
N SER A 68 18.86 8.75 -10.65
CA SER A 68 19.55 8.04 -11.75
C SER A 68 20.03 6.63 -11.40
N TYR A 69 20.28 6.38 -10.10
CA TYR A 69 20.69 5.10 -9.53
C TYR A 69 19.54 4.27 -8.95
N ALA A 70 18.28 4.68 -9.15
CA ALA A 70 17.13 3.87 -8.75
C ALA A 70 17.16 2.49 -9.42
N ASP A 71 16.36 1.56 -8.90
CA ASP A 71 16.12 0.27 -9.55
C ASP A 71 15.39 0.50 -10.90
N PRO A 72 15.85 -0.09 -12.02
CA PRO A 72 15.25 0.12 -13.34
C PRO A 72 13.99 -0.71 -13.62
N VAL A 73 13.58 -1.59 -12.71
CA VAL A 73 12.51 -2.58 -12.91
C VAL A 73 11.19 -2.13 -12.27
N ILE A 74 11.26 -1.35 -11.19
CA ILE A 74 10.06 -0.95 -10.42
C ILE A 74 9.06 -0.16 -11.25
N LEU A 75 9.49 0.88 -11.98
CA LEU A 75 8.59 1.68 -12.80
C LEU A 75 7.91 0.84 -13.90
N PRO A 76 8.64 0.04 -14.71
CA PRO A 76 8.02 -0.86 -15.68
C PRO A 76 6.98 -1.82 -15.07
N ILE A 77 7.28 -2.44 -13.92
CA ILE A 77 6.31 -3.33 -13.24
C ILE A 77 5.03 -2.57 -12.89
N VAL A 78 5.18 -1.38 -12.28
CA VAL A 78 4.03 -0.55 -11.88
C VAL A 78 3.20 -0.13 -13.10
N VAL A 79 3.83 0.26 -14.21
CA VAL A 79 3.14 0.64 -15.45
C VAL A 79 2.42 -0.56 -16.06
N ALA A 80 3.04 -1.74 -16.09
CA ALA A 80 2.42 -2.95 -16.60
C ALA A 80 1.18 -3.33 -15.77
N LEU A 81 1.31 -3.38 -14.44
CA LEU A 81 0.20 -3.71 -13.54
C LEU A 81 -0.92 -2.68 -13.60
N ASN A 82 -0.59 -1.39 -13.68
CA ASN A 82 -1.59 -0.32 -13.79
C ASN A 82 -2.32 -0.38 -15.14
N GLY A 83 -1.60 -0.56 -16.25
CA GLY A 83 -2.20 -0.70 -17.58
C GLY A 83 -3.11 -1.93 -17.69
N LEU A 84 -2.68 -3.08 -17.15
CA LEU A 84 -3.52 -4.28 -17.04
C LEU A 84 -4.76 -4.03 -16.18
N GLY A 85 -4.60 -3.38 -15.02
CA GLY A 85 -5.71 -3.05 -14.14
C GLY A 85 -6.76 -2.14 -14.81
N ILE A 86 -6.32 -1.13 -15.57
CA ILE A 86 -7.23 -0.27 -16.33
C ILE A 86 -7.98 -1.09 -17.39
N ALA A 87 -7.30 -1.95 -18.15
CA ALA A 87 -7.94 -2.81 -19.13
C ALA A 87 -8.99 -3.75 -18.50
N MET A 88 -8.68 -4.34 -17.33
CA MET A 88 -9.64 -5.16 -16.59
C MET A 88 -10.87 -4.37 -16.14
N ILE A 89 -10.68 -3.14 -15.63
CA ILE A 89 -11.82 -2.29 -15.23
C ILE A 89 -12.66 -1.93 -16.45
N GLN A 90 -12.07 -1.64 -17.60
CA GLN A 90 -12.80 -1.35 -18.83
C GLN A 90 -13.61 -2.56 -19.34
N SER A 91 -13.06 -3.76 -19.18
CA SER A 91 -13.79 -5.00 -19.48
C SER A 91 -15.02 -5.14 -18.59
N LEU A 92 -14.91 -4.80 -17.30
CA LEU A 92 -16.03 -4.81 -16.36
C LEU A 92 -17.04 -3.69 -16.63
N ASP A 93 -16.57 -2.47 -16.92
CA ASP A 93 -17.41 -1.31 -17.27
C ASP A 93 -18.35 -1.62 -18.42
N ALA A 94 -17.88 -2.37 -19.42
CA ALA A 94 -18.70 -2.81 -20.53
C ALA A 94 -19.87 -3.72 -20.11
N ALA A 95 -19.68 -4.52 -19.06
CA ALA A 95 -20.71 -5.40 -18.51
C ALA A 95 -21.66 -4.67 -17.56
N THR A 96 -21.18 -3.67 -16.81
CA THR A 96 -21.93 -2.96 -15.76
C THR A 96 -22.51 -1.61 -16.21
N GLY A 97 -22.13 -1.10 -17.38
CA GLY A 97 -22.55 0.21 -17.88
C GLY A 97 -21.95 1.39 -17.09
N THR A 98 -20.78 1.18 -16.48
CA THR A 98 -20.07 2.18 -15.66
C THR A 98 -18.94 2.85 -16.43
N ASP A 99 -18.37 3.92 -15.86
CA ASP A 99 -17.20 4.65 -16.40
C ASP A 99 -16.03 4.67 -15.39
N ALA A 100 -15.82 3.55 -14.70
CA ALA A 100 -14.79 3.45 -13.66
C ALA A 100 -13.38 3.47 -14.25
N GLY A 101 -13.19 2.97 -15.47
CA GLY A 101 -11.91 2.93 -16.17
C GLY A 101 -11.38 4.33 -16.50
N ALA A 102 -12.24 5.23 -16.98
CA ALA A 102 -11.83 6.63 -17.22
C ALA A 102 -11.49 7.35 -15.91
N ASN A 103 -12.23 7.07 -14.83
CA ASN A 103 -11.91 7.62 -13.51
C ASN A 103 -10.60 7.03 -12.96
N GLN A 104 -10.33 5.75 -13.20
CA GLN A 104 -9.07 5.12 -12.82
C GLN A 104 -7.88 5.77 -13.55
N LEU A 105 -8.02 6.10 -14.85
CA LEU A 105 -6.97 6.79 -15.60
C LEU A 105 -6.68 8.17 -15.01
N LYS A 106 -7.71 8.93 -14.60
CA LYS A 106 -7.53 10.22 -13.90
C LYS A 106 -6.77 10.04 -12.58
N TRP A 107 -7.13 9.03 -11.79
CA TRP A 107 -6.43 8.72 -10.55
C TRP A 107 -4.99 8.28 -10.78
N THR A 108 -4.71 7.50 -11.82
CA THR A 108 -3.33 7.18 -12.24
C THR A 108 -2.54 8.46 -12.52
N ALA A 109 -3.11 9.42 -13.26
CA ALA A 109 -2.45 10.69 -13.54
C ALA A 109 -2.12 11.45 -12.25
N VAL A 110 -3.09 11.59 -11.33
CA VAL A 110 -2.89 12.23 -10.03
C VAL A 110 -1.81 11.51 -9.21
N SER A 111 -1.84 10.17 -9.15
CA SER A 111 -0.86 9.38 -8.42
C SER A 111 0.56 9.54 -8.98
N VAL A 112 0.73 9.56 -10.30
CA VAL A 112 2.04 9.78 -10.94
C VAL A 112 2.56 11.18 -10.64
N LEU A 113 1.70 12.21 -10.68
CA LEU A 113 2.08 13.57 -10.34
C LEU A 113 2.50 13.70 -8.86
N ILE A 114 1.75 13.09 -7.94
CA ILE A 114 2.10 13.06 -6.51
C ILE A 114 3.43 12.32 -6.31
N ALA A 115 3.62 11.16 -6.93
CA ALA A 115 4.87 10.42 -6.84
C ALA A 115 6.07 11.23 -7.38
N ALA A 116 5.87 11.94 -8.49
CA ALA A 116 6.90 12.80 -9.07
C ALA A 116 7.23 13.97 -8.12
N ALA A 117 6.21 14.58 -7.52
CA ALA A 117 6.39 15.64 -6.52
C ALA A 117 7.16 15.11 -5.29
N VAL A 118 6.81 13.94 -4.77
CA VAL A 118 7.53 13.32 -3.64
C VAL A 118 8.99 13.11 -3.98
N LEU A 119 9.32 12.50 -5.12
CA LEU A 119 10.71 12.32 -5.55
C LEU A 119 11.44 13.65 -5.79
N TRP A 120 10.72 14.66 -6.26
CA TRP A 120 11.29 15.97 -6.50
C TRP A 120 11.63 16.70 -5.20
N PHE A 121 10.73 16.71 -4.22
CA PHE A 121 10.90 17.48 -2.99
C PHE A 121 11.63 16.72 -1.88
N LEU A 122 11.42 15.40 -1.76
CA LEU A 122 12.05 14.55 -0.75
C LEU A 122 13.40 14.00 -1.26
N LYS A 123 14.41 14.86 -1.28
CA LYS A 123 15.77 14.50 -1.74
C LYS A 123 16.47 13.47 -0.86
N ASP A 124 16.25 13.52 0.45
CA ASP A 124 16.86 12.60 1.42
C ASP A 124 15.79 12.04 2.36
N HIS A 125 15.52 10.74 2.25
CA HIS A 125 14.57 10.03 3.09
C HIS A 125 14.97 10.05 4.58
N ARG A 126 16.25 10.25 4.91
CA ARG A 126 16.73 10.30 6.31
C ARG A 126 16.17 11.51 7.06
N VAL A 127 15.73 12.55 6.35
CA VAL A 127 15.06 13.71 6.95
C VAL A 127 13.77 13.28 7.66
N LEU A 128 13.09 12.23 7.18
CA LEU A 128 11.87 11.70 7.80
C LEU A 128 12.10 11.24 9.25
N ARG A 129 13.32 10.83 9.61
CA ARG A 129 13.66 10.45 10.99
C ARG A 129 13.45 11.59 11.98
N ARG A 130 13.62 12.85 11.56
CA ARG A 130 13.38 14.04 12.41
C ARG A 130 11.89 14.21 12.75
N TYR A 131 11.01 13.61 11.97
CA TYR A 131 9.55 13.72 12.11
C TYR A 131 8.92 12.48 12.74
N THR A 132 9.70 11.57 13.33
CA THR A 132 9.22 10.29 13.90
C THR A 132 7.95 10.44 14.74
N PHE A 133 7.96 11.28 15.77
CA PHE A 133 6.79 11.47 16.65
C PHE A 133 5.72 12.39 16.04
N ILE A 134 6.08 13.27 15.11
CA ILE A 134 5.11 14.05 14.34
C ILE A 134 4.28 13.12 13.45
N SER A 135 4.92 12.15 12.79
CA SER A 135 4.23 11.13 12.00
C SER A 135 3.32 10.25 12.87
N LEU A 136 3.70 9.94 14.11
CA LEU A 136 2.79 9.27 15.06
C LEU A 136 1.57 10.13 15.39
N ALA A 137 1.77 11.42 15.70
CA ALA A 137 0.67 12.34 16.01
C ALA A 137 -0.29 12.49 14.81
N VAL A 138 0.25 12.66 13.59
CA VAL A 138 -0.54 12.70 12.35
C VAL A 138 -1.32 11.39 12.17
N SER A 139 -0.68 10.24 12.41
CA SER A 139 -1.35 8.94 12.32
C SER A 139 -2.53 8.84 13.28
N ALA A 140 -2.35 9.26 14.53
CA ALA A 140 -3.40 9.24 15.55
C ALA A 140 -4.58 10.14 15.16
N VAL A 141 -4.31 11.38 14.70
CA VAL A 141 -5.34 12.30 14.23
C VAL A 141 -6.11 11.69 13.06
N LEU A 142 -5.40 11.23 12.03
CA LEU A 142 -6.02 10.67 10.82
C LEU A 142 -6.84 9.41 11.11
N LEU A 143 -6.42 8.57 12.06
CA LEU A 143 -7.21 7.42 12.50
C LEU A 143 -8.47 7.83 13.26
N ILE A 144 -8.48 8.94 13.97
CA ILE A 144 -9.68 9.36 14.70
C ILE A 144 -10.68 10.06 13.78
N LEU A 145 -10.22 10.73 12.71
CA LEU A 145 -11.10 11.51 11.81
C LEU A 145 -12.37 10.79 11.32
N PRO A 146 -12.32 9.52 10.87
CA PRO A 146 -13.52 8.80 10.43
C PRO A 146 -14.56 8.56 11.53
N LEU A 147 -14.19 8.69 12.80
CA LEU A 147 -15.09 8.54 13.94
C LEU A 147 -15.71 9.87 14.39
N VAL A 148 -15.24 11.01 13.87
CA VAL A 148 -15.70 12.34 14.29
C VAL A 148 -17.03 12.70 13.61
N PRO A 149 -18.10 13.00 14.38
CA PRO A 149 -19.35 13.49 13.82
C PRO A 149 -19.16 14.74 12.97
N GLY A 150 -19.80 14.79 11.80
CA GLY A 150 -19.67 15.89 10.83
C GLY A 150 -18.53 15.73 9.83
N VAL A 151 -17.45 15.00 10.17
CA VAL A 151 -16.33 14.69 9.25
C VAL A 151 -16.48 13.32 8.60
N SER A 152 -16.95 12.34 9.37
CA SER A 152 -17.19 10.97 8.90
C SER A 152 -18.11 10.93 7.67
N ALA A 153 -17.81 10.05 6.73
CA ALA A 153 -18.70 9.76 5.59
C ALA A 153 -19.89 8.86 5.95
N GLY A 154 -19.97 8.39 7.20
CA GLY A 154 -20.92 7.38 7.64
C GLY A 154 -20.42 5.96 7.40
N ASP A 155 -21.26 4.99 7.75
CA ASP A 155 -20.95 3.57 7.58
C ASP A 155 -21.11 3.16 6.12
N ILE A 156 -20.01 2.71 5.50
CA ILE A 156 -20.00 2.16 4.15
C ILE A 156 -19.65 0.69 4.28
N ASN A 157 -20.55 -0.20 3.87
CA ASN A 157 -20.41 -1.66 4.02
C ASN A 157 -20.13 -2.09 5.47
N GLY A 158 -20.72 -1.40 6.44
CA GLY A 158 -20.60 -1.72 7.87
C GLY A 158 -19.33 -1.21 8.55
N ALA A 159 -18.55 -0.34 7.89
CA ALA A 159 -17.34 0.24 8.46
C ALA A 159 -17.30 1.78 8.30
N SER A 160 -16.85 2.48 9.34
CA SER A 160 -16.72 3.95 9.38
C SER A 160 -15.26 4.35 9.16
N VAL A 161 -14.79 4.23 7.92
CA VAL A 161 -13.36 4.43 7.57
C VAL A 161 -13.13 5.67 6.68
N TRP A 162 -14.20 6.20 6.10
CA TRP A 162 -14.15 7.26 5.09
C TRP A 162 -14.48 8.62 5.70
N ILE A 163 -13.89 9.67 5.14
CA ILE A 163 -14.24 11.07 5.44
C ILE A 163 -14.80 11.75 4.20
N ARG A 164 -15.69 12.73 4.39
CA ARG A 164 -16.24 13.55 3.30
C ARG A 164 -15.38 14.79 3.08
N LEU A 165 -14.94 14.98 1.83
CA LEU A 165 -14.23 16.16 1.35
C LEU A 165 -15.06 16.78 0.21
N GLY A 166 -16.15 17.46 0.58
CA GLY A 166 -17.13 17.96 -0.40
C GLY A 166 -17.74 16.79 -1.19
N PRO A 167 -17.62 16.76 -2.54
CA PRO A 167 -18.14 15.65 -3.35
C PRO A 167 -17.25 14.40 -3.32
N LEU A 168 -16.03 14.49 -2.79
CA LEU A 168 -15.07 13.39 -2.77
C LEU A 168 -15.09 12.67 -1.42
N GLN A 169 -14.76 11.38 -1.46
CA GLN A 169 -14.50 10.58 -0.28
C GLN A 169 -13.02 10.24 -0.23
N PHE A 170 -12.44 10.26 0.96
CA PHE A 170 -11.05 9.92 1.18
C PHE A 170 -10.92 8.97 2.36
N GLN A 171 -10.01 8.00 2.26
CA GLN A 171 -9.72 7.08 3.34
C GLN A 171 -8.42 7.51 4.03
N PRO A 172 -8.48 8.14 5.23
CA PRO A 172 -7.29 8.61 5.93
C PRO A 172 -6.31 7.47 6.25
N GLY A 173 -6.82 6.26 6.42
CA GLY A 173 -6.03 5.05 6.69
C GLY A 173 -4.92 4.78 5.66
N GLU A 174 -5.08 5.23 4.41
CA GLU A 174 -4.05 5.11 3.38
C GLU A 174 -2.79 5.92 3.74
N ILE A 175 -2.97 7.14 4.23
CA ILE A 175 -1.86 8.00 4.69
C ILE A 175 -1.29 7.49 6.00
N VAL A 176 -2.15 6.96 6.87
CA VAL A 176 -1.73 6.39 8.15
C VAL A 176 -0.72 5.25 7.96
N LYS A 177 -0.87 4.39 6.93
CA LYS A 177 0.13 3.35 6.60
C LYS A 177 1.52 3.94 6.41
N ILE A 178 1.60 5.06 5.71
CA ILE A 178 2.86 5.76 5.42
C ILE A 178 3.42 6.40 6.69
N THR A 179 2.60 7.16 7.43
CA THR A 179 3.06 7.90 8.62
C THR A 179 3.40 6.97 9.79
N LEU A 180 2.66 5.89 10.00
CA LEU A 180 3.05 4.85 10.97
C LEU A 180 4.32 4.12 10.55
N GLY A 181 4.48 3.83 9.25
CA GLY A 181 5.72 3.27 8.72
C GLY A 181 6.94 4.16 9.02
N ILE A 182 6.80 5.48 8.83
CA ILE A 182 7.83 6.47 9.19
C ILE A 182 8.10 6.47 10.70
N PHE A 183 7.05 6.45 11.52
CA PHE A 183 7.21 6.37 12.98
C PHE A 183 7.97 5.11 13.40
N PHE A 184 7.55 3.93 12.92
CA PHE A 184 8.20 2.66 13.25
C PHE A 184 9.66 2.65 12.79
N ALA A 185 9.94 3.06 11.55
CA ALA A 185 11.30 3.11 11.02
C ALA A 185 12.19 4.10 11.79
N GLY A 186 11.67 5.30 12.09
CA GLY A 186 12.37 6.33 12.84
C GLY A 186 12.67 5.90 14.28
N TYR A 187 11.68 5.29 14.95
CA TYR A 187 11.82 4.81 16.33
C TYR A 187 12.84 3.66 16.41
N LEU A 188 12.70 2.64 15.56
CA LEU A 188 13.58 1.46 15.51
C LEU A 188 15.01 1.85 15.13
N SER A 189 15.20 2.76 14.17
CA SER A 189 16.55 3.19 13.76
C SER A 189 17.28 3.98 14.86
N THR A 190 16.55 4.71 15.71
CA THR A 190 17.13 5.51 16.79
C THR A 190 17.44 4.68 18.04
N HIS A 191 16.65 3.63 18.30
CA HIS A 191 16.78 2.77 19.48
C HIS A 191 17.36 1.38 19.16
N ARG A 192 18.05 1.25 18.01
CA ARG A 192 18.55 -0.03 17.49
C ARG A 192 19.36 -0.81 18.53
N ASP A 193 20.26 -0.14 19.24
CA ASP A 193 21.16 -0.79 20.20
C ASP A 193 20.42 -1.30 21.45
N LEU A 194 19.35 -0.61 21.85
CA LEU A 194 18.47 -1.03 22.95
C LEU A 194 17.62 -2.25 22.57
N ILE A 195 17.18 -2.32 21.33
CA ILE A 195 16.34 -3.43 20.82
C ILE A 195 17.18 -4.68 20.56
N LEU A 196 18.46 -4.51 20.18
CA LEU A 196 19.41 -5.61 19.99
C LEU A 196 19.96 -6.16 21.31
N LEU A 197 19.91 -5.39 22.40
CA LEU A 197 20.20 -5.88 23.75
C LEU A 197 19.18 -6.96 24.13
N ALA A 198 19.64 -8.18 23.98
CA ALA A 198 18.84 -9.39 24.02
C ALA A 198 18.13 -9.56 25.37
N GLY A 199 16.80 -9.70 25.35
CA GLY A 199 16.01 -10.00 26.54
C GLY A 199 16.05 -11.48 26.96
N ARG A 200 15.11 -11.87 27.84
CA ARG A 200 15.05 -13.18 28.50
C ARG A 200 14.96 -14.31 27.46
N LYS A 201 15.88 -15.27 27.52
CA LYS A 201 15.80 -16.51 26.74
C LYS A 201 14.86 -17.48 27.47
N VAL A 202 13.90 -18.06 26.74
CA VAL A 202 13.07 -19.17 27.21
C VAL A 202 13.12 -20.25 26.13
N GLY A 203 13.92 -21.30 26.36
CA GLY A 203 14.20 -22.33 25.35
C GLY A 203 14.97 -21.77 24.13
N PRO A 204 14.69 -22.22 22.89
CA PRO A 204 15.31 -21.66 21.67
C PRO A 204 14.80 -20.26 21.32
N LEU A 205 13.78 -19.76 22.03
CA LEU A 205 13.12 -18.50 21.75
C LEU A 205 13.69 -17.39 22.63
N GLN A 206 14.11 -16.30 22.00
CA GLN A 206 14.67 -15.14 22.69
C GLN A 206 13.65 -14.00 22.67
N PHE A 207 13.08 -13.70 23.83
CA PHE A 207 12.09 -12.64 24.00
C PHE A 207 12.80 -11.34 24.38
N PRO A 208 12.65 -10.25 23.62
CA PRO A 208 13.23 -8.97 23.99
C PRO A 208 12.45 -8.30 25.13
N ARG A 209 13.03 -7.24 25.69
CA ARG A 209 12.39 -6.45 26.73
C ARG A 209 11.25 -5.63 26.11
N VAL A 210 10.02 -6.06 26.35
CA VAL A 210 8.79 -5.35 25.92
C VAL A 210 8.80 -3.87 26.35
N LYS A 211 9.47 -3.55 27.48
CA LYS A 211 9.65 -2.18 27.98
C LYS A 211 10.37 -1.26 26.99
N ASP A 212 11.36 -1.76 26.25
CA ASP A 212 12.15 -0.95 25.31
C ASP A 212 11.41 -0.75 23.96
N MET A 213 10.29 -1.46 23.77
CA MET A 213 9.39 -1.34 22.63
C MET A 213 8.08 -0.63 22.99
N GLY A 214 7.96 -0.11 24.21
CA GLY A 214 6.73 0.43 24.79
C GLY A 214 6.00 1.41 23.86
N PRO A 215 6.64 2.51 23.42
CA PRO A 215 6.00 3.48 22.52
C PRO A 215 5.53 2.86 21.20
N MET A 216 6.27 1.91 20.64
CA MET A 216 5.94 1.24 19.38
C MET A 216 4.73 0.32 19.53
N VAL A 217 4.73 -0.51 20.58
CA VAL A 217 3.63 -1.42 20.92
C VAL A 217 2.37 -0.63 21.27
N THR A 218 2.51 0.44 22.05
CA THR A 218 1.37 1.31 22.40
C THR A 218 0.77 1.97 21.16
N ALA A 219 1.60 2.54 20.28
CA ALA A 219 1.12 3.14 19.03
C ALA A 219 0.41 2.13 18.14
N TRP A 220 0.98 0.94 17.97
CA TRP A 220 0.38 -0.15 17.22
C TRP A 220 -0.96 -0.60 17.85
N ALA A 221 -0.98 -0.90 19.14
CA ALA A 221 -2.17 -1.36 19.85
C ALA A 221 -3.29 -0.31 19.83
N ALA A 222 -2.95 0.97 20.03
CA ALA A 222 -3.90 2.07 19.92
C ALA A 222 -4.47 2.19 18.50
N SER A 223 -3.61 2.04 17.48
CA SER A 223 -4.04 2.10 16.09
C SER A 223 -5.02 0.96 15.74
N VAL A 224 -4.69 -0.27 16.13
CA VAL A 224 -5.59 -1.42 15.96
C VAL A 224 -6.88 -1.23 16.76
N GLY A 225 -6.79 -0.73 18.00
CA GLY A 225 -7.96 -0.44 18.82
C GLY A 225 -8.93 0.52 18.12
N VAL A 226 -8.43 1.62 17.58
CA VAL A 226 -9.25 2.58 16.81
C VAL A 226 -9.88 1.92 15.57
N LEU A 227 -9.12 1.10 14.84
CA LEU A 227 -9.63 0.40 13.65
C LEU A 227 -10.71 -0.64 13.98
N VAL A 228 -10.64 -1.27 15.16
CA VAL A 228 -11.71 -2.16 15.65
C VAL A 228 -13.00 -1.36 15.89
N PHE A 229 -12.91 -0.14 16.45
CA PHE A 229 -14.08 0.75 16.58
C PHE A 229 -14.62 1.24 15.24
N GLN A 230 -13.76 1.34 14.21
CA GLN A 230 -14.20 1.62 12.83
C GLN A 230 -14.80 0.41 12.12
N HIS A 231 -14.76 -0.77 12.74
CA HIS A 231 -15.12 -2.05 12.12
C HIS A 231 -14.27 -2.40 10.88
N ASP A 232 -13.01 -1.94 10.83
CA ASP A 232 -12.09 -2.21 9.72
C ASP A 232 -11.00 -3.22 10.11
N LEU A 233 -11.35 -4.50 9.97
CA LEU A 233 -10.40 -5.59 10.21
C LEU A 233 -9.35 -5.73 9.12
N GLY A 234 -9.65 -5.33 7.88
CA GLY A 234 -8.71 -5.42 6.77
C GLY A 234 -7.50 -4.53 7.03
N MET A 235 -7.75 -3.27 7.36
CA MET A 235 -6.69 -2.33 7.73
C MET A 235 -6.01 -2.72 9.04
N SER A 236 -6.74 -3.29 10.00
CA SER A 236 -6.15 -3.80 11.25
C SER A 236 -5.08 -4.87 10.98
N ILE A 237 -5.38 -5.83 10.10
CA ILE A 237 -4.46 -6.89 9.69
C ILE A 237 -3.26 -6.29 8.94
N LEU A 238 -3.48 -5.31 8.05
CA LEU A 238 -2.39 -4.64 7.35
C LEU A 238 -1.45 -3.89 8.30
N PHE A 239 -1.98 -3.20 9.32
CA PHE A 239 -1.18 -2.47 10.30
C PHE A 239 -0.41 -3.41 11.22
N PHE A 240 -1.04 -4.53 11.58
CA PHE A 240 -0.39 -5.62 12.27
C PHE A 240 0.76 -6.21 11.46
N GLY A 241 0.54 -6.51 10.17
CA GLY A 241 1.56 -7.00 9.26
C GLY A 241 2.71 -6.01 9.12
N LEU A 242 2.41 -4.71 8.94
CA LEU A 242 3.42 -3.65 8.89
C LEU A 242 4.27 -3.64 10.16
N PHE A 243 3.65 -3.64 11.35
CA PHE A 243 4.35 -3.70 12.62
C PHE A 243 5.26 -4.94 12.73
N MET A 244 4.75 -6.10 12.33
CA MET A 244 5.48 -7.37 12.38
C MET A 244 6.69 -7.38 11.44
N VAL A 245 6.51 -6.90 10.20
CA VAL A 245 7.60 -6.76 9.23
C VAL A 245 8.67 -5.80 9.75
N MET A 246 8.27 -4.67 10.33
CA MET A 246 9.23 -3.70 10.88
C MET A 246 10.05 -4.27 12.04
N ILE A 247 9.43 -5.03 12.95
CA ILE A 247 10.16 -5.73 14.02
C ILE A 247 11.08 -6.80 13.45
N TYR A 248 10.61 -7.59 12.50
CA TYR A 248 11.43 -8.62 11.88
C TYR A 248 12.66 -8.01 11.19
N VAL A 249 12.48 -6.94 10.41
CA VAL A 249 13.59 -6.25 9.73
C VAL A 249 14.57 -5.64 10.74
N ALA A 250 14.09 -5.11 11.87
CA ALA A 250 14.98 -4.52 12.88
C ALA A 250 15.71 -5.55 13.74
N THR A 251 15.10 -6.71 13.99
CA THR A 251 15.63 -7.72 14.94
C THR A 251 16.25 -8.94 14.26
N SER A 252 15.89 -9.22 13.01
CA SER A 252 16.19 -10.46 12.26
C SER A 252 15.78 -11.75 12.99
N ARG A 253 14.73 -11.70 13.82
CA ARG A 253 14.26 -12.85 14.62
C ARG A 253 12.95 -13.41 14.09
N VAL A 254 13.00 -14.64 13.55
CA VAL A 254 11.83 -15.35 13.00
C VAL A 254 10.75 -15.64 14.06
N THR A 255 11.12 -15.76 15.34
CA THR A 255 10.18 -15.93 16.46
C THR A 255 9.05 -14.90 16.45
N TRP A 256 9.36 -13.64 16.11
CA TRP A 256 8.34 -12.60 16.04
C TRP A 256 7.32 -12.87 14.94
N VAL A 257 7.78 -13.25 13.76
CA VAL A 257 6.90 -13.59 12.64
C VAL A 257 5.97 -14.74 13.01
N LEU A 258 6.49 -15.79 13.66
CA LEU A 258 5.69 -16.93 14.11
C LEU A 258 4.63 -16.53 15.14
N LEU A 259 5.01 -15.76 16.17
CA LEU A 259 4.07 -15.22 17.15
C LEU A 259 3.02 -14.33 16.48
N GLY A 260 3.47 -13.55 15.48
CA GLY A 260 2.63 -12.68 14.68
C GLY A 260 1.53 -13.46 13.96
N LEU A 261 1.92 -14.50 13.23
CA LEU A 261 0.99 -15.36 12.50
C LEU A 261 -0.03 -16.03 13.42
N VAL A 262 0.40 -16.51 14.59
CA VAL A 262 -0.50 -17.10 15.60
C VAL A 262 -1.50 -16.07 16.11
N LEU A 263 -1.05 -14.86 16.46
CA LEU A 263 -1.92 -13.78 16.91
C LEU A 263 -2.89 -13.31 15.82
N MET A 264 -2.44 -13.26 14.57
CA MET A 264 -3.28 -12.91 13.43
C MET A 264 -4.37 -13.96 13.18
N ALA A 265 -4.02 -15.25 13.25
CA ALA A 265 -4.99 -16.34 13.14
C ALA A 265 -6.01 -16.32 14.28
N ALA A 266 -5.54 -16.16 15.52
CA ALA A 266 -6.42 -16.07 16.70
C ALA A 266 -7.34 -14.84 16.65
N GLY A 267 -6.80 -13.68 16.27
CA GLY A 267 -7.56 -12.43 16.11
C GLY A 267 -8.58 -12.53 14.98
N GLY A 268 -8.20 -13.08 13.83
CA GLY A 268 -9.09 -13.31 12.70
C GLY A 268 -10.24 -14.26 13.05
N TYR A 269 -9.92 -15.36 13.75
CA TYR A 269 -10.94 -16.30 14.24
C TYR A 269 -11.91 -15.63 15.22
N ALA A 270 -11.40 -14.91 16.23
CA ALA A 270 -12.24 -14.19 17.18
C ALA A 270 -13.14 -13.16 16.47
N ALA A 271 -12.58 -12.42 15.52
CA ALA A 271 -13.30 -11.38 14.81
C ALA A 271 -14.39 -11.96 13.88
N ALA A 272 -14.17 -13.13 13.27
CA ALA A 272 -15.20 -13.85 12.51
C ALA A 272 -16.39 -14.30 13.38
N ARG A 273 -16.21 -14.44 14.69
CA ARG A 273 -17.28 -14.79 15.65
C ARG A 273 -18.00 -13.56 16.23
N ILE A 274 -17.29 -12.42 16.34
CA ILE A 274 -17.81 -11.19 16.95
C ILE A 274 -18.52 -10.31 15.93
N PHE A 275 -17.98 -10.21 14.71
CA PHE A 275 -18.47 -9.30 13.68
C PHE A 275 -19.18 -10.06 12.55
N PRO A 276 -20.51 -9.91 12.39
CA PRO A 276 -21.27 -10.66 11.40
C PRO A 276 -20.75 -10.50 9.96
N HIS A 277 -20.39 -9.28 9.56
CA HIS A 277 -19.87 -8.99 8.22
C HIS A 277 -18.55 -9.70 7.92
N VAL A 278 -17.80 -10.12 8.94
CA VAL A 278 -16.52 -10.83 8.80
C VAL A 278 -16.77 -12.32 8.64
N GLY A 279 -17.65 -12.88 9.47
CA GLY A 279 -18.12 -14.26 9.33
C GLY A 279 -18.70 -14.50 7.94
N LEU A 280 -19.54 -13.57 7.45
CA LEU A 280 -20.10 -13.62 6.10
C LEU A 280 -19.01 -13.66 5.01
N ARG A 281 -17.94 -12.87 5.13
CA ARG A 281 -16.83 -12.92 4.14
C ARG A 281 -16.12 -14.26 4.12
N PHE A 282 -15.91 -14.89 5.28
CA PHE A 282 -15.33 -16.23 5.34
C PHE A 282 -16.27 -17.27 4.75
N ASP A 283 -17.57 -17.18 5.06
CA ASP A 283 -18.59 -18.08 4.54
C ASP A 283 -18.74 -17.97 3.01
N SER A 284 -18.86 -16.74 2.49
CA SER A 284 -18.89 -16.49 1.04
C SER A 284 -17.63 -16.97 0.33
N TRP A 285 -16.46 -16.89 0.98
CA TRP A 285 -15.22 -17.39 0.38
C TRP A 285 -15.16 -18.93 0.37
N LEU A 286 -15.59 -19.58 1.44
CA LEU A 286 -15.63 -21.05 1.53
C LEU A 286 -16.70 -21.66 0.61
N ASN A 287 -17.82 -20.96 0.43
CA ASN A 287 -18.97 -21.39 -0.36
C ASN A 287 -19.10 -20.57 -1.67
N ALA A 288 -17.98 -20.16 -2.25
CA ALA A 288 -17.95 -19.23 -3.40
C ALA A 288 -18.69 -19.73 -4.65
N PHE A 289 -18.96 -21.03 -4.74
CA PHE A 289 -19.67 -21.66 -5.86
C PHE A 289 -21.09 -22.14 -5.48
N ASP A 290 -21.54 -21.88 -4.26
CA ASP A 290 -22.88 -22.24 -3.81
C ASP A 290 -23.89 -21.16 -4.21
N PRO A 291 -24.86 -21.44 -5.10
CA PRO A 291 -25.90 -20.49 -5.48
C PRO A 291 -26.83 -20.09 -4.33
N ALA A 292 -26.82 -20.80 -3.20
CA ALA A 292 -27.57 -20.39 -2.01
C ALA A 292 -26.93 -19.20 -1.26
N VAL A 293 -25.66 -18.91 -1.56
CA VAL A 293 -24.86 -17.83 -0.94
C VAL A 293 -24.77 -16.59 -1.85
N TYR A 294 -25.14 -16.69 -3.14
CA TYR A 294 -25.07 -15.63 -4.17
C TYR A 294 -26.38 -15.42 -4.92
#